data_AF-A0A6L6X9S4-F1
#
_entry.id   AF-A0A6L6X9S4-F1
#
_cell.length_a   1.000
_cell.length_b   1.000
_cell.length_c   1.000
_cell.angle_alpha   90.00
_cell.angle_beta   90.00
_cell.angle_gamma   90.00
#
_symmetry.space_group_name_H-M   'P 1'
#
loop_
_entity.id
_entity.type
_entity.pdbx_description
1 polymer ?
#
loop_
_entity_poly.entity_id
_entity_poly.type
_entity_poly.pdbx_seq_one_letter_code
_entity_poly.pdbx_strand_id
1 'polypeptide(L)'
;MSTCDIRYETDLHPEIVELIEPLSEKVLPLVAEVTRLPLGNRPVIRVVGHEQLIANVMEARRRAFVRDERQLDMSVEEVSSLRARLGTEEEQLRLSWMGGPAATVTRVSGRPEIFIVPEAIHHIGGGEALIAKGLAHELAHVGQHWASSGEALRAYSTSRPDLRDLADVAVGPLLHGHSEWTDHQVTTRLLGHIVEPGPTGRETPEFLAQMQRYYERMQDPATAPAHPAPSGNPYQVGLLWVSGIINRLGIETFNEVWNSLRFFPTTQELKKPDTWVRRMAPNAHAQHEGNA
;
A
#
# COMPACT_ATOMS: atom_id res chain seq x y z
N MET A 1 21.71 -11.51 10.09
CA MET A 1 20.99 -10.60 9.19
C MET A 1 19.65 -11.25 8.85
N SER A 2 18.56 -10.49 8.81
CA SER A 2 17.26 -11.02 8.34
C SER A 2 17.31 -11.12 6.82
N THR A 3 16.73 -12.18 6.24
CA THR A 3 16.62 -12.39 4.78
C THR A 3 15.17 -12.67 4.42
N CYS A 4 14.78 -12.33 3.18
CA CYS A 4 13.47 -12.68 2.65
C CYS A 4 13.41 -14.18 2.27
N ASP A 5 12.23 -14.79 2.33
CA ASP A 5 11.92 -16.07 1.70
C ASP A 5 11.37 -15.78 0.30
N ILE A 6 12.19 -16.01 -0.74
CA ILE A 6 11.83 -15.68 -2.12
C ILE A 6 11.41 -16.95 -2.86
N ARG A 7 10.23 -16.90 -3.48
CA ARG A 7 9.66 -18.01 -4.25
C ARG A 7 9.47 -17.57 -5.69
N TYR A 8 10.16 -18.24 -6.59
CA TYR A 8 10.05 -18.03 -8.04
C TYR A 8 8.97 -18.96 -8.59
N GLU A 9 7.88 -18.39 -9.09
CA GLU A 9 6.71 -19.11 -9.59
C GLU A 9 6.40 -18.75 -11.06
N THR A 10 7.30 -18.00 -11.69
CA THR A 10 7.27 -17.65 -13.11
C THR A 10 8.71 -17.56 -13.63
N ASP A 11 8.90 -17.92 -14.89
CA ASP A 11 10.18 -17.80 -15.61
C ASP A 11 10.19 -16.59 -16.57
N LEU A 12 9.17 -15.73 -16.50
CA LEU A 12 9.06 -14.53 -17.34
C LEU A 12 10.04 -13.45 -16.87
N HIS A 13 10.73 -12.82 -17.83
CA HIS A 13 11.70 -11.74 -17.62
C HIS A 13 12.82 -12.11 -16.63
N PRO A 14 13.63 -13.15 -16.91
CA PRO A 14 14.71 -13.58 -16.01
C PRO A 14 15.66 -12.45 -15.62
N GLU A 15 15.90 -11.48 -16.53
CA GLU A 15 16.72 -10.30 -16.29
C GLU A 15 16.18 -9.39 -15.17
N ILE A 16 14.86 -9.36 -14.96
CA ILE A 16 14.21 -8.62 -13.86
C ILE A 16 14.20 -9.49 -12.60
N VAL A 17 13.94 -10.79 -12.75
CA VAL A 17 13.88 -11.76 -11.65
C VAL A 17 15.22 -11.84 -10.92
N GLU A 18 16.33 -11.86 -11.65
CA GLU A 18 17.70 -11.90 -11.12
C GLU A 18 18.04 -10.68 -10.24
N LEU A 19 17.33 -9.56 -10.39
CA LEU A 19 17.53 -8.36 -9.58
C LEU A 19 16.82 -8.41 -8.21
N ILE A 20 15.77 -9.24 -8.07
CA ILE A 20 14.88 -9.21 -6.89
C ILE A 20 15.61 -9.62 -5.62
N GLU A 21 16.35 -10.73 -5.65
CA GLU A 21 17.04 -11.25 -4.47
C GLU A 21 18.14 -10.31 -3.98
N PRO A 22 19.12 -9.90 -4.80
CA PRO A 22 20.18 -8.97 -4.38
C PRO A 22 19.63 -7.62 -3.89
N LEU A 23 18.55 -7.12 -4.49
CA LEU A 23 17.92 -5.88 -4.01
C LEU A 23 17.19 -6.09 -2.70
N SER A 24 16.50 -7.21 -2.50
CA SER A 24 15.80 -7.49 -1.25
C SER A 24 16.76 -7.54 -0.05
N GLU A 25 17.97 -8.07 -0.23
CA GLU A 25 19.00 -8.11 0.80
C GLU A 25 19.50 -6.72 1.22
N LYS A 26 19.50 -5.77 0.28
CA LYS A 26 19.87 -4.36 0.53
C LYS A 26 18.70 -3.56 1.12
N VAL A 27 17.50 -3.76 0.58
CA VAL A 27 16.30 -2.99 0.93
C VAL A 27 15.75 -3.39 2.29
N LEU A 28 15.68 -4.69 2.61
CA LEU A 28 15.11 -5.20 3.85
C LEU A 28 15.69 -4.54 5.13
N PRO A 29 17.03 -4.49 5.33
CA PRO A 29 17.58 -3.83 6.51
C PRO A 29 17.32 -2.33 6.53
N LEU A 30 17.32 -1.66 5.37
CA LEU A 30 17.02 -0.23 5.28
C LEU A 30 15.57 0.08 5.66
N VAL A 31 14.60 -0.74 5.21
CA VAL A 31 13.20 -0.58 5.60
C VAL A 31 13.02 -0.77 7.11
N ALA A 32 13.64 -1.81 7.69
CA ALA A 32 13.59 -2.03 9.13
C ALA A 32 14.19 -0.86 9.93
N GLU A 33 15.30 -0.29 9.45
CA GLU A 33 15.94 0.86 10.07
C GLU A 33 15.11 2.15 9.95
N VAL A 34 14.62 2.45 8.74
CA VAL A 34 13.86 3.66 8.42
C VAL A 34 12.53 3.68 9.16
N THR A 35 11.79 2.58 9.10
CA THR A 35 10.43 2.51 9.64
C THR A 35 10.41 2.21 11.13
N ARG A 36 11.45 1.54 11.65
CA ARG A 36 11.47 0.98 13.02
C ARG A 36 10.33 -0.02 13.29
N LEU A 37 9.66 -0.51 12.25
CA LEU A 37 8.57 -1.47 12.35
C LEU A 37 9.08 -2.91 12.30
N PRO A 38 8.41 -3.86 12.98
CA PRO A 38 8.71 -5.28 12.85
C PRO A 38 8.33 -5.76 11.45
N LEU A 39 9.25 -6.41 10.74
CA LEU A 39 8.96 -7.01 9.42
C LEU A 39 8.59 -8.51 9.51
N GLY A 40 8.56 -9.06 10.73
CA GLY A 40 8.36 -10.48 10.99
C GLY A 40 9.59 -11.33 10.66
N ASN A 41 9.51 -12.62 11.00
CA ASN A 41 10.57 -13.57 10.73
C ASN A 41 10.52 -14.00 9.26
N ARG A 42 11.49 -13.53 8.47
CA ARG A 42 11.64 -13.82 7.03
C ARG A 42 10.40 -13.43 6.21
N PRO A 43 10.25 -12.14 5.82
CA PRO A 43 9.21 -11.70 4.89
C PRO A 43 9.21 -12.56 3.62
N VAL A 44 8.03 -12.92 3.12
CA VAL A 44 7.89 -13.77 1.93
C VAL A 44 7.67 -12.90 0.70
N ILE A 45 8.48 -13.10 -0.33
CA ILE A 45 8.33 -12.48 -1.65
C ILE A 45 8.03 -13.59 -2.66
N ARG A 46 6.95 -13.45 -3.41
CA ARG A 46 6.54 -14.37 -4.47
C ARG A 46 6.65 -13.67 -5.80
N VAL A 47 7.50 -14.19 -6.68
CA VAL A 47 7.68 -13.69 -8.04
C VAL A 47 6.73 -14.48 -8.93
N VAL A 48 5.71 -13.82 -9.46
CA VAL A 48 4.55 -14.46 -10.10
C VAL A 48 4.20 -13.81 -11.43
N GLY A 49 3.43 -14.52 -12.27
CA GLY A 49 2.77 -13.92 -13.44
C GLY A 49 1.56 -13.05 -13.06
N HIS A 50 1.13 -12.17 -13.96
CA HIS A 50 0.03 -11.22 -13.69
C HIS A 50 -1.30 -11.92 -13.35
N GLU A 51 -1.66 -13.01 -14.03
CA GLU A 51 -2.88 -13.78 -13.71
C GLU A 51 -2.87 -14.31 -12.28
N GLN A 52 -1.70 -14.74 -11.80
CA GLN A 52 -1.56 -15.23 -10.44
C GLN A 52 -1.63 -14.09 -9.40
N LEU A 53 -1.10 -12.90 -9.72
CA LEU A 53 -1.31 -11.70 -8.90
C LEU A 53 -2.81 -11.39 -8.79
N ILE A 54 -3.50 -11.29 -9.94
CA ILE A 54 -4.94 -10.98 -10.01
C ILE A 54 -5.75 -11.98 -9.17
N ALA A 55 -5.48 -13.28 -9.36
CA ALA A 55 -6.14 -14.33 -8.60
C ALA A 55 -5.93 -14.19 -7.08
N ASN A 56 -4.70 -13.93 -6.61
CA ASN A 56 -4.42 -13.78 -5.18
C ASN A 56 -5.04 -12.53 -4.57
N VAL A 57 -4.99 -11.39 -5.27
CA VAL A 57 -5.63 -10.14 -4.82
C VAL A 57 -7.15 -10.32 -4.74
N MET A 58 -7.76 -10.91 -5.77
CA MET A 58 -9.20 -11.16 -5.78
C MET A 58 -9.62 -12.21 -4.74
N GLU A 59 -8.81 -13.23 -4.49
CA GLU A 59 -9.05 -14.17 -3.39
C GLU A 59 -9.07 -13.43 -2.04
N ALA A 60 -8.13 -12.52 -1.80
CA ALA A 60 -8.10 -11.72 -0.58
C ALA A 60 -9.30 -10.79 -0.44
N ARG A 61 -9.71 -10.12 -1.52
CA ARG A 61 -10.93 -9.29 -1.54
C ARG A 61 -12.19 -10.11 -1.27
N ARG A 62 -12.32 -11.30 -1.88
CA ARG A 62 -13.42 -12.23 -1.60
C ARG A 62 -13.44 -12.68 -0.14
N ARG A 63 -12.28 -12.95 0.47
CA ARG A 63 -12.20 -13.26 1.91
C ARG A 63 -12.64 -12.09 2.79
N ALA A 64 -12.23 -10.86 2.44
CA ALA A 64 -12.65 -9.67 3.15
C ALA A 64 -14.17 -9.46 3.05
N PHE A 65 -14.74 -9.67 1.86
CA PHE A 65 -16.18 -9.64 1.64
C PHE A 65 -16.92 -10.70 2.48
N VAL A 66 -16.49 -11.97 2.44
CA VAL A 66 -17.12 -13.05 3.24
C VAL A 66 -17.03 -12.77 4.74
N ARG A 67 -15.93 -12.18 5.20
CA ARG A 67 -15.79 -11.73 6.60
C ARG A 67 -16.84 -10.66 6.92
N ASP A 68 -16.99 -9.66 6.06
CA ASP A 68 -17.92 -8.55 6.26
C ASP A 68 -19.38 -9.03 6.20
N GLU A 69 -19.73 -9.91 5.26
CA GLU A 69 -21.04 -10.60 5.17
C GLU A 69 -21.41 -11.36 6.45
N ARG A 70 -20.42 -11.95 7.14
CA ARG A 70 -20.66 -12.70 8.38
C ARG A 70 -20.72 -11.84 9.64
N GLN A 71 -20.10 -10.67 9.62
CA GLN A 71 -19.88 -9.86 10.82
C GLN A 71 -20.75 -8.61 10.89
N LEU A 72 -21.32 -8.20 9.74
CA LEU A 72 -22.12 -6.99 9.63
C LEU A 72 -23.57 -7.37 9.32
N ASP A 73 -24.51 -6.65 9.91
CA ASP A 73 -25.93 -6.80 9.61
C ASP A 73 -26.23 -6.12 8.27
N MET A 74 -26.12 -6.88 7.18
CA MET A 74 -26.35 -6.40 5.81
C MET A 74 -27.58 -7.06 5.20
N SER A 75 -28.34 -6.29 4.43
CA SER A 75 -29.48 -6.79 3.66
C SER A 75 -29.04 -7.67 2.49
N VAL A 76 -29.97 -8.47 1.95
CA VAL A 76 -29.73 -9.31 0.76
C VAL A 76 -29.33 -8.44 -0.45
N GLU A 77 -29.95 -7.27 -0.59
CA GLU A 77 -29.64 -6.30 -1.65
C GLU A 77 -28.22 -5.73 -1.50
N GLU A 78 -27.80 -5.38 -0.28
CA GLU A 78 -26.44 -4.90 0.00
C GLU A 78 -25.39 -5.98 -0.30
N VAL A 79 -25.64 -7.21 0.14
CA VAL A 79 -24.79 -8.37 -0.19
C VAL A 79 -24.70 -8.60 -1.70
N SER A 80 -25.83 -8.53 -2.41
CA SER A 80 -25.89 -8.67 -3.87
C SER A 80 -25.10 -7.57 -4.60
N SER A 81 -25.28 -6.32 -4.17
CA SER A 81 -24.56 -5.16 -4.72
C SER A 81 -23.04 -5.30 -4.54
N LEU A 82 -22.59 -5.69 -3.35
CA LEU A 82 -21.17 -5.93 -3.07
C LEU A 82 -20.59 -7.09 -3.88
N ARG A 83 -21.36 -8.16 -4.12
CA ARG A 83 -20.91 -9.26 -4.99
C ARG A 83 -20.74 -8.80 -6.44
N ALA A 84 -21.68 -8.01 -6.96
CA ALA A 84 -21.55 -7.41 -8.29
C ALA A 84 -20.29 -6.53 -8.39
N ARG A 85 -20.00 -5.76 -7.32
CA ARG A 85 -18.81 -4.92 -7.21
C ARG A 85 -17.49 -5.69 -7.35
N LEU A 86 -17.40 -6.90 -6.81
CA LEU A 86 -16.19 -7.74 -6.95
C LEU A 86 -15.87 -8.05 -8.42
N GLY A 87 -16.89 -8.19 -9.28
CA GLY A 87 -16.69 -8.37 -10.72
C GLY A 87 -16.08 -7.14 -11.38
N THR A 88 -16.62 -5.96 -11.08
CA THR A 88 -16.06 -4.67 -11.55
C THR A 88 -14.63 -4.46 -11.05
N GLU A 89 -14.35 -4.79 -9.79
CA GLU A 89 -13.01 -4.67 -9.20
C GLU A 89 -11.99 -5.61 -9.85
N GLU A 90 -12.40 -6.81 -10.26
CA GLU A 90 -11.56 -7.75 -11.00
C GLU A 90 -11.24 -7.24 -12.41
N GLU A 91 -12.25 -6.72 -13.12
CA GLU A 91 -12.07 -6.12 -14.44
C GLU A 91 -11.15 -4.90 -14.39
N GLN A 92 -11.30 -4.04 -13.36
CA GLN A 92 -10.40 -2.90 -13.14
C GLN A 92 -8.97 -3.37 -12.89
N LEU A 93 -8.76 -4.40 -12.07
CA LEU A 93 -7.43 -4.95 -11.83
C LEU A 93 -6.81 -5.54 -13.10
N ARG A 94 -7.61 -6.19 -13.95
CA ARG A 94 -7.19 -6.66 -15.29
C ARG A 94 -6.81 -5.53 -16.24
N LEU A 95 -7.37 -4.33 -16.07
CA LEU A 95 -7.00 -3.16 -16.86
C LEU A 95 -5.77 -2.43 -16.31
N SER A 96 -5.53 -2.50 -14.99
CA SER A 96 -4.46 -1.72 -14.34
C SER A 96 -3.22 -2.53 -13.93
N TRP A 97 -3.19 -3.86 -14.12
CA TRP A 97 -2.10 -4.70 -13.62
C TRP A 97 -0.71 -4.26 -14.07
N MET A 98 -0.58 -3.72 -15.29
CA MET A 98 0.71 -3.24 -15.80
C MET A 98 1.21 -1.99 -15.06
N GLY A 99 0.35 -1.22 -14.40
CA GLY A 99 0.73 -0.04 -13.61
C GLY A 99 1.04 -0.33 -12.14
N GLY A 100 0.76 -1.56 -11.67
CA GLY A 100 0.98 -1.98 -10.29
C GLY A 100 1.85 -3.24 -10.25
N PRO A 101 3.19 -3.11 -10.29
CA PRO A 101 4.09 -4.26 -10.45
C PRO A 101 4.21 -5.13 -9.20
N ALA A 102 3.68 -4.69 -8.07
CA ALA A 102 3.71 -5.43 -6.82
C ALA A 102 2.45 -5.19 -5.96
N ALA A 103 2.20 -6.09 -5.03
CA ALA A 103 1.18 -5.92 -4.00
C ALA A 103 1.45 -6.78 -2.77
N THR A 104 1.19 -6.25 -1.58
CA THR A 104 1.18 -6.99 -0.32
C THR A 104 -0.23 -7.50 -0.04
N VAL A 105 -0.35 -8.82 0.15
CA VAL A 105 -1.63 -9.48 0.41
C VAL A 105 -1.54 -10.32 1.68
N THR A 106 -2.57 -10.22 2.53
CA THR A 106 -2.70 -11.09 3.72
C THR A 106 -3.30 -12.44 3.31
N ARG A 107 -2.54 -13.54 3.50
CA ARG A 107 -2.98 -14.91 3.20
C ARG A 107 -3.95 -15.45 4.25
N VAL A 108 -4.52 -16.62 3.97
CA VAL A 108 -5.40 -17.35 4.90
C VAL A 108 -4.72 -17.66 6.24
N SER A 109 -3.40 -17.87 6.23
CA SER A 109 -2.58 -18.05 7.44
C SER A 109 -2.48 -16.79 8.31
N GLY A 110 -3.04 -15.67 7.86
CA GLY A 110 -2.92 -14.37 8.53
C GLY A 110 -1.61 -13.65 8.24
N ARG A 111 -0.64 -14.26 7.56
CA ARG A 111 0.65 -13.65 7.24
C ARG A 111 0.57 -12.78 5.98
N PRO A 112 1.29 -11.64 5.93
CA PRO A 112 1.44 -10.85 4.71
C PRO A 112 2.48 -11.52 3.80
N GLU A 113 2.18 -11.57 2.50
CA GLU A 113 3.12 -11.97 1.44
C GLU A 113 3.15 -10.87 0.37
N ILE A 114 4.35 -10.60 -0.15
CA ILE A 114 4.56 -9.65 -1.25
C ILE A 114 4.50 -10.44 -2.55
N PHE A 115 3.73 -9.96 -3.52
CA PHE A 115 3.71 -10.47 -4.89
C PHE A 115 4.40 -9.46 -5.79
N ILE A 116 5.31 -9.92 -6.64
CA ILE A 116 6.00 -9.10 -7.65
C ILE A 116 5.75 -9.71 -9.02
N VAL A 117 5.41 -8.87 -10.00
CA VAL A 117 5.14 -9.26 -11.38
C VAL A 117 6.24 -8.68 -12.29
N PRO A 118 7.26 -9.48 -12.66
CA PRO A 118 8.35 -9.03 -13.54
C PRO A 118 7.87 -8.45 -14.87
N GLU A 119 6.82 -9.03 -15.44
CA GLU A 119 6.19 -8.58 -16.69
C GLU A 119 5.64 -7.15 -16.61
N ALA A 120 5.06 -6.76 -15.46
CA ALA A 120 4.59 -5.39 -15.26
C ALA A 120 5.78 -4.42 -15.19
N ILE A 121 6.87 -4.82 -14.51
CA ILE A 121 8.11 -4.01 -14.44
C ILE A 121 8.69 -3.82 -15.83
N HIS A 122 8.71 -4.86 -16.67
CA HIS A 122 9.11 -4.78 -18.06
C HIS A 122 8.26 -3.76 -18.83
N HIS A 123 6.93 -3.87 -18.74
CA HIS A 123 5.99 -3.00 -19.44
C HIS A 123 6.10 -1.53 -19.05
N ILE A 124 6.33 -1.23 -17.77
CA ILE A 124 6.59 0.13 -17.27
C ILE A 124 7.96 0.67 -17.76
N GLY A 125 8.84 -0.18 -18.29
CA GLY A 125 10.23 0.19 -18.59
C GLY A 125 11.08 0.34 -17.33
N GLY A 126 10.70 -0.37 -16.28
CA GLY A 126 11.36 -0.39 -14.97
C GLY A 126 12.69 -1.14 -14.99
N GLY A 127 13.49 -0.90 -13.95
CA GLY A 127 14.76 -1.61 -13.73
C GLY A 127 15.10 -1.61 -12.24
N GLU A 128 16.38 -1.71 -11.90
CA GLU A 128 16.87 -1.80 -10.51
C GLU A 128 16.22 -0.76 -9.57
N ALA A 129 16.16 0.50 -9.99
CA ALA A 129 15.59 1.59 -9.19
C ALA A 129 14.09 1.40 -8.88
N LEU A 130 13.30 0.96 -9.86
CA LEU A 130 11.87 0.73 -9.68
C LEU A 130 11.60 -0.51 -8.81
N ILE A 131 12.43 -1.56 -8.96
CA ILE A 131 12.35 -2.76 -8.13
C ILE A 131 12.69 -2.40 -6.67
N ALA A 132 13.74 -1.60 -6.44
CA ALA A 132 14.11 -1.14 -5.10
C ALA A 132 13.00 -0.32 -4.45
N LYS A 133 12.38 0.61 -5.20
CA LYS A 133 11.21 1.38 -4.75
C LYS A 133 10.06 0.45 -4.37
N GLY A 134 9.67 -0.44 -5.28
CA GLY A 134 8.56 -1.38 -5.05
C GLY A 134 8.80 -2.30 -3.85
N LEU A 135 10.00 -2.85 -3.71
CA LEU A 135 10.38 -3.66 -2.53
C LEU A 135 10.26 -2.85 -1.23
N ALA A 136 10.74 -1.60 -1.21
CA ALA A 136 10.67 -0.77 -0.02
C ALA A 136 9.21 -0.45 0.35
N HIS A 137 8.39 -0.14 -0.65
CA HIS A 137 6.97 0.15 -0.51
C HIS A 137 6.19 -1.05 0.08
N GLU A 138 6.38 -2.23 -0.50
CA GLU A 138 5.67 -3.43 -0.06
C GLU A 138 6.17 -3.97 1.28
N LEU A 139 7.48 -3.87 1.56
CA LEU A 139 8.00 -4.21 2.89
C LEU A 139 7.48 -3.24 3.97
N ALA A 140 7.20 -1.98 3.64
CA ALA A 140 6.53 -1.06 4.56
C ALA A 140 5.12 -1.56 4.91
N HIS A 141 4.35 -2.09 3.94
CA HIS A 141 3.06 -2.73 4.22
C HIS A 141 3.19 -3.99 5.08
N VAL A 142 4.25 -4.79 4.91
CA VAL A 142 4.57 -5.90 5.82
C VAL A 142 4.81 -5.37 7.24
N GLY A 143 5.57 -4.29 7.38
CA GLY A 143 5.82 -3.62 8.68
C GLY A 143 4.54 -3.14 9.35
N GLN A 144 3.69 -2.44 8.59
CA GLN A 144 2.37 -1.97 9.04
C GLN A 144 1.46 -3.13 9.47
N HIS A 145 1.48 -4.24 8.73
CA HIS A 145 0.74 -5.44 9.09
C HIS A 145 1.19 -5.96 10.46
N TRP A 146 2.48 -6.20 10.68
CA TRP A 146 2.95 -6.75 11.95
C TRP A 146 2.76 -5.78 13.11
N ALA A 147 3.03 -4.50 12.91
CA ALA A 147 2.84 -3.46 13.93
C ALA A 147 1.39 -3.34 14.39
N SER A 148 0.43 -3.54 13.48
CA SER A 148 -1.01 -3.47 13.78
C SER A 148 -1.68 -4.83 14.03
N SER A 149 -0.92 -5.92 14.13
CA SER A 149 -1.50 -7.29 14.17
C SER A 149 -2.50 -7.56 13.04
N GLY A 150 -2.22 -6.98 11.87
CA GLY A 150 -3.01 -7.02 10.64
C GLY A 150 -4.26 -6.13 10.63
N GLU A 151 -4.55 -5.36 11.70
CA GLU A 151 -5.74 -4.50 11.76
C GLU A 151 -5.75 -3.45 10.66
N ALA A 152 -4.60 -2.85 10.35
CA ALA A 152 -4.52 -1.79 9.36
C ALA A 152 -4.93 -2.28 7.95
N LEU A 153 -4.41 -3.44 7.52
CA LEU A 153 -4.76 -4.04 6.25
C LEU A 153 -6.20 -4.60 6.25
N ARG A 154 -6.69 -5.11 7.39
CA ARG A 154 -8.10 -5.51 7.51
C ARG A 154 -9.03 -4.31 7.33
N ALA A 155 -8.74 -3.18 7.97
CA ALA A 155 -9.48 -1.93 7.83
C ALA A 155 -9.44 -1.41 6.39
N TYR A 156 -8.29 -1.48 5.73
CA TYR A 156 -8.16 -1.11 4.32
C TYR A 156 -8.97 -2.01 3.39
N SER A 157 -9.04 -3.31 3.69
CA SER A 157 -9.74 -4.31 2.88
C SER A 157 -11.25 -4.38 3.08
N THR A 158 -11.83 -3.61 4.01
CA THR A 158 -13.27 -3.69 4.30
C THR A 158 -14.11 -3.24 3.11
N SER A 159 -15.18 -3.99 2.80
CA SER A 159 -16.15 -3.58 1.78
C SER A 159 -17.16 -2.55 2.30
N ARG A 160 -17.27 -2.42 3.63
CA ARG A 160 -18.20 -1.53 4.35
C ARG A 160 -17.48 -0.74 5.45
N PRO A 161 -16.73 0.31 5.10
CA PRO A 161 -16.09 1.16 6.10
C PRO A 161 -17.12 1.90 6.98
N ASP A 162 -18.29 2.21 6.43
CA ASP A 162 -19.42 2.83 7.12
C ASP A 162 -19.96 2.00 8.28
N LEU A 163 -20.09 0.69 8.10
CA LEU A 163 -20.58 -0.22 9.15
C LEU A 163 -19.50 -0.64 10.16
N ARG A 164 -18.27 -0.13 10.00
CA ARG A 164 -17.13 -0.44 10.90
C ARG A 164 -16.61 0.80 11.63
N ASP A 165 -17.35 1.89 11.62
CA ASP A 165 -16.91 3.19 12.17
C ASP A 165 -15.59 3.68 11.53
N LEU A 166 -15.39 3.38 10.24
CA LEU A 166 -14.21 3.76 9.44
C LEU A 166 -14.54 4.78 8.35
N ALA A 167 -15.78 5.27 8.27
CA ALA A 167 -16.21 6.17 7.19
C ALA A 167 -15.39 7.46 7.10
N ASP A 168 -14.96 8.00 8.25
CA ASP A 168 -14.16 9.22 8.34
C ASP A 168 -12.66 8.95 8.54
N VAL A 169 -12.27 7.69 8.77
CA VAL A 169 -10.89 7.27 9.00
C VAL A 169 -10.12 7.19 7.68
N ALA A 170 -9.02 7.92 7.57
CA ALA A 170 -8.21 8.00 6.38
C ALA A 170 -7.21 6.84 6.27
N VAL A 171 -7.71 5.60 6.27
CA VAL A 171 -6.89 4.37 6.25
C VAL A 171 -5.98 4.31 5.01
N GLY A 172 -6.53 4.53 3.82
CA GLY A 172 -5.77 4.48 2.57
C GLY A 172 -4.64 5.51 2.51
N PRO A 173 -4.91 6.81 2.71
CA PRO A 173 -3.86 7.83 2.77
C PRO A 173 -2.78 7.55 3.82
N LEU A 174 -3.13 7.05 5.02
CA LEU A 174 -2.12 6.70 6.02
C LEU A 174 -1.19 5.58 5.53
N LEU A 175 -1.77 4.46 5.08
CA LEU A 175 -1.00 3.28 4.65
C LEU A 175 -0.08 3.60 3.49
N HIS A 176 -0.65 4.14 2.41
CA HIS A 176 0.09 4.47 1.18
C HIS A 176 1.06 5.61 1.40
N GLY A 177 0.68 6.62 2.19
CA GLY A 177 1.57 7.74 2.52
C GLY A 177 2.81 7.31 3.29
N HIS A 178 2.67 6.36 4.23
CA HIS A 178 3.81 5.82 4.96
C HIS A 178 4.69 4.91 4.10
N SER A 179 4.08 4.10 3.24
CA SER A 179 4.85 3.27 2.31
C SER A 179 5.63 4.11 1.30
N GLU A 180 5.03 5.17 0.76
CA GLU A 180 5.70 6.14 -0.14
C GLU A 180 6.82 6.90 0.59
N TRP A 181 6.56 7.36 1.83
CA TRP A 181 7.60 7.98 2.65
C TRP A 181 8.77 7.01 2.88
N THR A 182 8.47 5.74 3.16
CA THR A 182 9.49 4.71 3.38
C THR A 182 10.32 4.50 2.12
N ASP A 183 9.69 4.34 0.96
CA ASP A 183 10.42 4.12 -0.28
C ASP A 183 11.26 5.35 -0.68
N HIS A 184 10.80 6.58 -0.41
CA HIS A 184 11.61 7.80 -0.58
C HIS A 184 12.88 7.78 0.28
N GLN A 185 12.75 7.42 1.57
CA GLN A 185 13.91 7.33 2.46
C GLN A 185 14.87 6.23 2.04
N VAL A 186 14.36 5.05 1.67
CA VAL A 186 15.18 3.89 1.28
C VAL A 186 15.89 4.17 -0.05
N THR A 187 15.17 4.63 -1.07
CA THR A 187 15.76 4.93 -2.39
C THR A 187 16.78 6.05 -2.30
N THR A 188 16.54 7.10 -1.51
CA THR A 188 17.54 8.15 -1.27
C THR A 188 18.82 7.59 -0.67
N ARG A 189 18.73 6.69 0.31
CA ARG A 189 19.93 6.07 0.94
C ARG A 189 20.63 5.08 0.02
N LEU A 190 19.88 4.30 -0.75
CA LEU A 190 20.39 3.23 -1.59
C LEU A 190 20.94 3.73 -2.93
N LEU A 191 20.27 4.71 -3.54
CA LEU A 191 20.49 5.19 -4.91
C LEU A 191 20.91 6.66 -4.98
N GLY A 192 20.93 7.37 -3.84
CA GLY A 192 21.30 8.79 -3.76
C GLY A 192 20.20 9.76 -4.16
N HIS A 193 19.00 9.28 -4.54
CA HIS A 193 17.88 10.11 -4.96
C HIS A 193 16.54 9.40 -4.75
N ILE A 194 15.45 10.18 -4.73
CA ILE A 194 14.08 9.67 -4.74
C ILE A 194 13.76 9.11 -6.12
N VAL A 195 13.17 7.92 -6.17
CA VAL A 195 12.62 7.34 -7.41
C VAL A 195 11.16 7.78 -7.54
N GLU A 196 10.91 8.75 -8.42
CA GLU A 196 9.56 9.30 -8.63
C GLU A 196 8.70 8.35 -9.48
N PRO A 197 7.38 8.26 -9.20
CA PRO A 197 6.45 7.64 -10.12
C PRO A 197 6.32 8.53 -11.36
N GLY A 198 6.34 7.92 -12.55
CA GLY A 198 6.21 8.68 -13.78
C GLY A 198 6.77 7.93 -14.98
N PRO A 199 6.75 8.58 -16.15
CA PRO A 199 7.22 7.94 -17.35
C PRO A 199 8.72 7.65 -17.25
N THR A 200 9.10 6.42 -17.54
CA THR A 200 10.50 5.98 -17.62
C THR A 200 11.11 6.31 -18.98
N GLY A 201 10.29 6.60 -20.00
CA GLY A 201 10.70 6.75 -21.39
C GLY A 201 11.07 5.42 -22.06
N ARG A 202 10.80 4.29 -21.38
CA ARG A 202 11.10 2.92 -21.82
C ARG A 202 9.87 2.03 -21.74
N GLU A 203 8.69 2.62 -21.57
CA GLU A 203 7.41 1.93 -21.58
C GLU A 203 7.20 1.22 -22.90
N THR A 204 6.59 0.03 -22.85
CA THR A 204 6.22 -0.65 -24.09
C THR A 204 4.96 -0.02 -24.70
N PRO A 205 4.74 -0.16 -26.02
CA PRO A 205 3.50 0.29 -26.65
C PRO A 205 2.24 -0.31 -26.03
N GLU A 206 2.31 -1.58 -25.58
CA GLU A 206 1.21 -2.28 -24.91
C GLU A 206 0.85 -1.62 -23.58
N PHE A 207 1.86 -1.22 -22.79
CA PHE A 207 1.64 -0.47 -21.55
C PHE A 207 0.90 0.84 -21.81
N LEU A 208 1.39 1.63 -22.76
CA LEU A 208 0.81 2.94 -23.09
C LEU A 208 -0.65 2.80 -23.54
N ALA A 209 -0.92 1.83 -24.42
CA ALA A 209 -2.27 1.53 -24.90
C ALA A 209 -3.20 1.01 -23.79
N GLN A 210 -2.68 0.20 -22.86
CA GLN A 210 -3.47 -0.29 -21.72
C GLN A 210 -3.76 0.82 -20.70
N MET A 211 -2.78 1.65 -20.36
CA MET A 211 -2.97 2.77 -19.44
C MET A 211 -3.92 3.81 -20.02
N GLN A 212 -3.87 4.07 -21.33
CA GLN A 212 -4.86 4.92 -21.99
C GLN A 212 -6.28 4.38 -21.79
N ARG A 213 -6.52 3.09 -22.09
CA ARG A 213 -7.83 2.45 -21.87
C ARG A 213 -8.27 2.50 -20.41
N TYR A 214 -7.34 2.30 -19.48
CA TYR A 214 -7.61 2.44 -18.05
C TYR A 214 -8.05 3.86 -17.70
N TYR A 215 -7.33 4.90 -18.13
CA TYR A 215 -7.67 6.28 -17.85
C TYR A 215 -8.98 6.72 -18.50
N GLU A 216 -9.25 6.32 -19.75
CA GLU A 216 -10.51 6.56 -20.44
C GLU A 216 -11.69 5.96 -19.66
N ARG A 217 -11.53 4.73 -19.15
CA ARG A 217 -12.54 4.10 -18.30
C ARG A 217 -12.74 4.85 -16.98
N MET A 218 -11.65 5.25 -16.34
CA MET A 218 -11.70 5.98 -15.07
C MET A 218 -12.37 7.36 -15.16
N GLN A 219 -12.49 7.93 -16.36
CA GLN A 219 -13.23 9.17 -16.62
C GLN A 219 -14.74 8.96 -16.70
N ASP A 220 -15.23 7.72 -16.89
CA ASP A 220 -16.65 7.41 -16.90
C ASP A 220 -17.16 7.24 -15.45
N PRO A 221 -18.03 8.14 -14.96
CA PRO A 221 -18.60 8.04 -13.61
C PRO A 221 -19.36 6.74 -13.35
N ALA A 222 -19.86 6.07 -14.40
CA ALA A 222 -20.55 4.79 -14.29
C ALA A 222 -19.61 3.60 -14.02
N THR A 223 -18.30 3.77 -14.30
CA THR A 223 -17.29 2.72 -14.12
C THR A 223 -16.12 3.12 -13.22
N ALA A 224 -16.13 4.36 -12.71
CA ALA A 224 -15.23 4.84 -11.68
C ALA A 224 -15.27 3.90 -10.45
N PRO A 225 -14.12 3.61 -9.82
CA PRO A 225 -14.06 2.71 -8.68
C PRO A 225 -14.97 3.20 -7.55
N ALA A 226 -15.71 2.25 -6.97
CA ALA A 226 -16.60 2.47 -5.84
C ALA A 226 -15.86 2.85 -4.54
N HIS A 227 -14.54 2.68 -4.49
CA HIS A 227 -13.72 3.45 -3.57
C HIS A 227 -13.44 4.79 -4.24
N PRO A 228 -14.13 5.88 -3.85
CA PRO A 228 -13.63 7.20 -4.19
C PRO A 228 -12.22 7.23 -3.60
N ALA A 229 -11.20 7.22 -4.46
CA ALA A 229 -9.98 7.91 -4.11
C ALA A 229 -10.47 9.29 -3.66
N PRO A 230 -10.33 9.67 -2.38
CA PRO A 230 -10.81 10.96 -1.90
C PRO A 230 -10.24 11.99 -2.88
N SER A 231 -11.08 12.84 -3.48
CA SER A 231 -10.66 13.79 -4.52
C SER A 231 -9.26 14.37 -4.21
N GLY A 232 -8.26 13.88 -4.95
CA GLY A 232 -6.84 13.95 -4.58
C GLY A 232 -6.14 12.59 -4.74
N ASN A 233 -4.86 12.59 -5.12
CA ASN A 233 -4.09 11.35 -5.15
C ASN A 233 -3.84 10.91 -3.69
N PRO A 234 -4.42 9.80 -3.19
CA PRO A 234 -4.29 9.39 -1.79
C PRO A 234 -2.84 9.15 -1.39
N TYR A 235 -1.98 8.76 -2.35
CA TYR A 235 -0.53 8.64 -2.14
C TYR A 235 0.09 9.99 -1.81
N GLN A 236 -0.18 11.03 -2.60
CA GLN A 236 0.42 12.35 -2.41
C GLN A 236 -0.08 13.02 -1.11
N VAL A 237 -1.40 12.97 -0.86
CA VAL A 237 -1.97 13.53 0.38
C VAL A 237 -1.42 12.80 1.60
N GLY A 238 -1.37 11.47 1.53
CA GLY A 238 -0.79 10.63 2.58
C GLY A 238 0.68 10.94 2.82
N LEU A 239 1.49 10.98 1.76
CA LEU A 239 2.93 11.23 1.83
C LEU A 239 3.23 12.56 2.50
N LEU A 240 2.56 13.64 2.08
CA LEU A 240 2.74 14.97 2.66
C LEU A 240 2.39 14.99 4.14
N TRP A 241 1.28 14.33 4.50
CA TRP A 241 0.84 14.24 5.89
C TRP A 241 1.83 13.44 6.74
N VAL A 242 2.17 12.21 6.33
CA VAL A 242 3.09 11.32 7.05
C VAL A 242 4.46 11.98 7.21
N SER A 243 5.02 12.54 6.13
CA SER A 243 6.29 13.27 6.17
C SER A 243 6.24 14.43 7.16
N GLY A 244 5.16 15.21 7.14
CA GLY A 244 4.96 16.34 8.05
C GLY A 244 4.88 15.92 9.52
N ILE A 245 4.16 14.83 9.83
CA ILE A 245 4.05 14.31 11.19
C ILE A 245 5.39 13.74 11.68
N ILE A 246 6.06 12.90 10.88
CA ILE A 246 7.35 12.31 11.25
C ILE A 246 8.41 13.41 11.45
N ASN A 247 8.46 14.42 10.59
CA ASN A 247 9.40 15.54 10.76
C ASN A 247 9.15 16.32 12.07
N ARG A 248 7.91 16.37 12.55
CA ARG A 248 7.55 17.11 13.76
C ARG A 248 7.73 16.31 15.04
N LEU A 249 7.35 15.02 15.02
CA LEU A 249 7.28 14.19 16.24
C LEU A 249 8.34 13.07 16.29
N GLY A 250 9.04 12.84 15.19
CA GLY A 250 9.92 11.68 15.02
C GLY A 250 9.14 10.41 14.68
N ILE A 251 9.87 9.42 14.15
CA ILE A 251 9.31 8.15 13.70
C ILE A 251 8.71 7.31 14.84
N GLU A 252 9.34 7.32 16.03
CA GLU A 252 8.89 6.51 17.16
C GLU A 252 7.50 6.94 17.64
N THR A 253 7.28 8.26 17.81
CA THR A 253 5.95 8.79 18.19
C THR A 253 4.94 8.62 17.06
N PHE A 254 5.36 8.73 15.80
CA PHE A 254 4.47 8.43 14.67
C PHE A 254 3.98 6.98 14.71
N ASN A 255 4.87 6.02 15.02
CA ASN A 255 4.56 4.59 15.01
C ASN A 255 3.50 4.15 16.04
N GLU A 256 3.18 4.98 17.03
CA GLU A 256 2.02 4.78 17.91
C GLU A 256 0.70 4.67 17.14
N VAL A 257 0.63 5.22 15.92
CA VAL A 257 -0.53 5.10 15.04
C VAL A 257 -0.93 3.64 14.79
N TRP A 258 0.03 2.72 14.77
CA TRP A 258 -0.21 1.31 14.44
C TRP A 258 -0.81 0.50 15.60
N ASN A 259 -0.79 1.02 16.83
CA ASN A 259 -1.26 0.30 18.01
C ASN A 259 -2.79 0.17 18.09
N SER A 260 -3.54 1.04 17.39
CA SER A 260 -5.01 0.97 17.35
C SER A 260 -5.57 1.84 16.23
N LEU A 261 -6.64 1.37 15.57
CA LEU A 261 -7.35 2.14 14.55
C LEU A 261 -7.85 3.51 15.05
N ARG A 262 -8.09 3.67 16.36
CA ARG A 262 -8.47 4.97 16.93
C ARG A 262 -7.39 6.04 16.77
N PHE A 263 -6.14 5.64 16.57
CA PHE A 263 -5.00 6.55 16.39
C PHE A 263 -4.81 6.93 14.92
N PHE A 264 -5.50 6.28 13.98
CA PHE A 264 -5.42 6.64 12.58
C PHE A 264 -5.96 8.06 12.37
N PRO A 265 -5.44 8.81 11.39
CA PRO A 265 -5.96 10.13 11.10
C PRO A 265 -7.36 10.02 10.51
N THR A 266 -8.22 10.95 10.89
CA THR A 266 -9.46 11.22 10.16
C THR A 266 -9.17 12.00 8.88
N THR A 267 -10.13 12.02 7.96
CA THR A 267 -10.06 12.83 6.73
C THR A 267 -9.92 14.33 7.03
N GLN A 268 -10.45 14.81 8.16
CA GLN A 268 -10.28 16.20 8.59
C GLN A 268 -8.88 16.47 9.15
N GLU A 269 -8.31 15.51 9.87
CA GLU A 269 -6.95 15.60 10.40
C GLU A 269 -5.88 15.55 9.31
N LEU A 270 -6.15 14.93 8.16
CA LEU A 270 -5.29 15.06 6.98
C LEU A 270 -5.16 16.52 6.54
N LYS A 271 -6.26 17.29 6.60
CA LYS A 271 -6.28 18.72 6.24
C LYS A 271 -5.75 19.62 7.35
N LYS A 272 -5.76 19.15 8.59
CA LYS A 272 -5.34 19.89 9.79
C LYS A 272 -4.46 19.00 10.69
N PRO A 273 -3.19 18.76 10.29
CA PRO A 273 -2.31 17.81 10.98
C PRO A 273 -2.14 18.10 12.48
N ASP A 274 -2.15 19.38 12.88
CA ASP A 274 -2.02 19.81 14.28
C ASP A 274 -3.11 19.22 15.20
N THR A 275 -4.31 18.95 14.67
CA THR A 275 -5.39 18.31 15.43
C THR A 275 -5.03 16.88 15.81
N TRP A 276 -4.41 16.13 14.90
CA TRP A 276 -3.92 14.79 15.18
C TRP A 276 -2.77 14.82 16.18
N VAL A 277 -1.83 15.75 16.01
CA VAL A 277 -0.69 15.93 16.93
C VAL A 277 -1.16 16.19 18.35
N ARG A 278 -2.14 17.10 18.55
CA ARG A 278 -2.73 17.35 19.87
C ARG A 278 -3.39 16.11 20.46
N ARG A 279 -4.01 15.28 19.63
CA ARG A 279 -4.68 14.06 20.06
C ARG A 279 -3.70 12.96 20.48
N MET A 280 -2.58 12.82 19.76
CA MET A 280 -1.59 11.77 20.01
C MET A 280 -0.55 12.15 21.05
N ALA A 281 -0.20 13.43 21.14
CA ALA A 281 0.80 13.93 22.05
C ALA A 281 0.29 15.21 22.74
N PRO A 282 -0.70 15.10 23.64
CA PRO A 282 -1.30 16.26 24.31
C PRO A 282 -0.27 17.13 25.07
N ASN A 283 0.86 16.54 25.47
CA ASN A 283 1.93 17.24 26.18
C ASN A 283 3.01 17.86 25.26
N ALA A 284 3.00 17.59 23.95
CA ALA A 284 4.03 18.11 23.03
C ALA A 284 3.93 19.62 22.80
N HIS A 285 2.74 20.23 23.01
CA HIS A 285 2.54 21.68 22.89
C HIS A 285 3.07 22.47 24.09
N ALA A 286 3.16 21.86 25.29
CA ALA A 286 3.63 22.55 26.49
C ALA A 286 5.12 22.93 26.43
N GLN A 287 5.90 22.33 25.52
CA GLN A 287 7.33 22.60 25.38
C GLN A 287 7.67 23.71 24.37
N HIS A 288 6.72 24.14 23.54
CA HIS A 288 6.94 25.25 22.61
C HIS A 288 6.46 26.60 23.15
N GLU A 289 5.55 26.64 24.12
CA GLU A 289 5.08 27.88 24.76
C GLU A 289 5.93 28.31 25.97
N GLY A 290 6.87 27.47 26.43
CA GLY A 290 7.75 27.76 27.57
C GLY A 290 9.09 28.43 27.24
N ASN A 291 9.34 28.76 25.96
CA ASN A 291 10.60 29.37 25.48
C ASN A 291 10.37 30.69 24.71
N ALA A 292 9.22 31.35 24.91
CA ALA A 292 8.95 32.69 24.42
C ALA A 292 9.09 33.73 25.55
#